data_AF-A0A7S0YXS5-F1
#
_entry.id   AF-A0A7S0YXS5-F1
#
_cell.length_a   1.000
_cell.length_b   1.000
_cell.length_c   1.000
_cell.angle_alpha   90.00
_cell.angle_beta   90.00
_cell.angle_gamma   90.00
#
_symmetry.space_group_name_H-M   'P 1'
#
loop_
_entity.id
_entity.type
_entity.pdbx_description
1 polymer ?
#
loop_
_entity_poly.entity_id
_entity_poly.type
_entity_poly.pdbx_seq_one_letter_code
_entity_poly.pdbx_strand_id
1 'polypeptide(L)'
;NPPPSLVTHSKMPGEGGERGTNVDNQMVQDLINKLKRRQLNSKECAVGTVEALRSVIGSTKGNNPARILEEVRAVGRELVRAQPTELTVGNMVRRILFIIREEYETQAASGESAAGA
;
A
#
# COMPACT_ATOMS: atom_id res chain seq x y z
N ASN A 1 58.28 -1.98 4.85
CA ASN A 1 57.16 -1.93 3.88
C ASN A 1 57.21 -3.17 3.00
N PRO A 2 56.42 -4.21 3.34
CA PRO A 2 55.81 -5.17 2.41
C PRO A 2 54.25 -5.11 2.49
N PRO A 3 53.51 -5.72 1.53
CA PRO A 3 52.16 -5.29 1.13
C PRO A 3 51.04 -5.78 2.07
N PRO A 4 49.86 -5.11 2.08
CA PRO A 4 48.67 -5.63 2.73
C PRO A 4 48.02 -6.69 1.84
N SER A 5 48.15 -7.96 2.22
CA SER A 5 47.41 -9.06 1.61
C SER A 5 46.28 -9.54 2.54
N LEU A 6 45.06 -9.50 2.00
CA LEU A 6 43.94 -10.39 2.32
C LEU A 6 43.35 -10.31 3.74
N VAL A 7 42.35 -9.42 3.89
CA VAL A 7 41.04 -9.87 4.37
C VAL A 7 39.97 -9.31 3.43
N THR A 8 39.59 -10.16 2.48
CA THR A 8 38.31 -10.08 1.76
C THR A 8 37.19 -10.31 2.77
N HIS A 9 36.58 -9.25 3.29
CA HIS A 9 35.21 -9.35 3.77
C HIS A 9 34.28 -8.82 2.68
N SER A 10 33.71 -9.80 2.00
CA SER A 10 32.62 -9.75 1.05
C SER A 10 31.63 -8.63 1.37
N LYS A 11 31.55 -7.69 0.42
CA LYS A 11 30.30 -7.31 -0.24
C LYS A 11 29.13 -8.21 0.20
N MET A 12 28.29 -7.72 1.10
CA MET A 12 26.91 -8.18 1.24
C MET A 12 26.02 -7.11 0.58
N PRO A 13 25.60 -7.30 -0.69
CA PRO A 13 24.55 -6.49 -1.26
C PRO A 13 23.23 -7.08 -0.77
N GLY A 14 22.74 -6.53 0.35
CA GLY A 14 21.34 -6.71 0.71
C GLY A 14 20.48 -5.85 -0.21
N GLU A 15 20.30 -6.29 -1.45
CA GLU A 15 19.25 -5.81 -2.35
C GLU A 15 17.87 -6.19 -1.76
N GLY A 16 17.46 -5.47 -0.72
CA GLY A 16 16.05 -5.29 -0.40
C GLY A 16 15.51 -4.30 -1.42
N GLY A 17 15.20 -4.79 -2.63
CA GLY A 17 14.78 -3.96 -3.74
C GLY A 17 13.79 -2.89 -3.30
N GLU A 18 14.19 -1.63 -3.45
CA GLU A 18 13.35 -0.45 -3.34
C GLU A 18 12.29 -0.52 -4.45
N ARG A 19 11.32 -1.42 -4.28
CA ARG A 19 10.13 -1.43 -5.10
C ARG A 19 9.34 -0.21 -4.66
N GLY A 20 9.38 0.83 -5.49
CA GLY A 20 8.61 2.04 -5.29
C GLY A 20 7.19 1.67 -4.86
N THR A 21 6.83 2.09 -3.65
CA THR A 21 5.46 1.98 -3.16
C THR A 21 4.53 2.64 -4.16
N ASN A 22 3.30 2.17 -4.35
CA ASN A 22 2.32 2.80 -5.25
C ASN A 22 1.90 4.24 -4.83
N VAL A 23 2.62 4.86 -3.90
CA VAL A 23 2.54 6.30 -3.61
C VAL A 23 2.78 7.13 -4.88
N ASP A 24 3.65 6.70 -5.79
CA ASP A 24 3.92 7.41 -7.06
C ASP A 24 2.79 7.28 -8.10
N ASN A 25 1.74 6.51 -7.80
CA ASN A 25 0.57 6.39 -8.67
C ASN A 25 -0.05 7.77 -8.93
N GLN A 26 -0.29 8.12 -10.20
CA GLN A 26 -0.77 9.45 -10.59
C GLN A 26 -2.06 9.84 -9.86
N MET A 27 -3.02 8.90 -9.69
CA MET A 27 -4.28 9.19 -8.99
C MET A 27 -4.05 9.49 -7.50
N VAL A 28 -3.08 8.79 -6.89
CA VAL A 28 -2.69 9.04 -5.49
C VAL A 28 -2.06 10.42 -5.37
N GLN A 29 -1.12 10.77 -6.26
CA GLN A 29 -0.46 12.08 -6.25
C GLN A 29 -1.43 13.23 -6.47
N ASP A 30 -2.37 13.09 -7.40
CA ASP A 30 -3.40 14.09 -7.66
C ASP A 30 -4.30 14.29 -6.43
N LEU A 31 -4.69 13.20 -5.76
CA LEU A 31 -5.47 13.26 -4.54
C LEU A 31 -4.69 13.92 -3.39
N ILE A 32 -3.42 13.54 -3.18
CA ILE A 32 -2.54 14.18 -2.18
C ILE A 32 -2.48 15.68 -2.41
N ASN A 33 -2.30 16.11 -3.65
CA ASN A 33 -2.21 17.53 -3.99
C ASN A 33 -3.52 18.28 -3.72
N LYS A 34 -4.68 17.67 -4.02
CA LYS A 34 -6.00 18.24 -3.71
C LYS A 34 -6.27 18.32 -2.21
N LEU A 35 -5.88 17.29 -1.43
CA LEU A 35 -5.97 17.27 0.04
C LEU A 35 -5.08 18.34 0.67
N LYS A 36 -3.81 18.45 0.27
CA LYS A 36 -2.89 19.50 0.77
C LYS A 36 -3.45 20.91 0.56
N ARG A 37 -4.15 21.13 -0.56
CA ARG A 37 -4.80 22.41 -0.90
C ARG A 37 -6.20 22.58 -0.29
N ARG A 38 -6.72 21.59 0.43
CA ARG A 38 -8.07 21.58 1.03
C ARG A 38 -9.18 21.90 0.01
N GLN A 39 -9.05 21.33 -1.19
CA GLN A 39 -9.95 21.61 -2.33
C GLN A 39 -11.15 20.65 -2.43
N LEU A 40 -11.24 19.67 -1.53
CA LEU A 40 -12.24 18.62 -1.58
C LEU A 40 -13.17 18.71 -0.37
N ASN A 41 -14.47 18.49 -0.60
CA ASN A 41 -15.40 18.24 0.49
C ASN A 41 -15.33 16.77 0.95
N SER A 42 -15.96 16.44 2.08
CA SER A 42 -15.89 15.08 2.65
C SER A 42 -16.38 13.97 1.72
N LYS A 43 -17.42 14.23 0.90
CA LYS A 43 -17.91 13.25 -0.09
C LYS A 43 -16.85 13.00 -1.16
N GLU A 44 -16.23 14.06 -1.69
CA GLU A 44 -15.17 13.95 -2.69
C GLU A 44 -13.91 13.29 -2.11
N CYS A 45 -13.58 13.55 -0.84
CA CYS A 45 -12.52 12.85 -0.13
C CYS A 45 -12.78 11.35 -0.05
N ALA A 46 -14.02 10.93 0.25
CA ALA A 46 -14.38 9.52 0.30
C ALA A 46 -14.22 8.86 -1.08
N VAL A 47 -14.84 9.43 -2.11
CA VAL A 47 -14.79 8.90 -3.47
C VAL A 47 -13.36 8.86 -4.00
N GLY A 48 -12.62 9.97 -3.90
CA GLY A 48 -11.24 10.05 -4.36
C GLY A 48 -10.33 9.04 -3.67
N THR A 49 -10.50 8.83 -2.35
CA THR A 49 -9.73 7.82 -1.60
C THR A 49 -10.00 6.41 -2.12
N VAL A 50 -11.28 6.06 -2.36
CA VAL A 50 -11.65 4.75 -2.90
C VAL A 50 -11.10 4.54 -4.31
N GLU A 51 -11.21 5.53 -5.19
CA GLU A 51 -10.71 5.46 -6.56
C GLU A 51 -9.18 5.32 -6.60
N ALA A 52 -8.46 6.10 -5.80
CA ALA A 52 -7.01 6.03 -5.70
C ALA A 52 -6.57 4.65 -5.18
N LEU A 53 -7.19 4.13 -4.12
CA LEU A 53 -6.85 2.81 -3.58
C LEU A 53 -7.24 1.67 -4.53
N ARG A 54 -8.35 1.79 -5.27
CA ARG A 54 -8.71 0.82 -6.31
C ARG A 54 -7.64 0.77 -7.41
N SER A 55 -7.11 1.92 -7.83
CA SER A 55 -6.01 2.00 -8.80
C SER A 55 -4.76 1.28 -8.27
N VAL A 56 -4.39 1.54 -7.01
CA VAL A 56 -3.25 0.89 -6.33
C VAL A 56 -3.41 -0.63 -6.25
N ILE A 57 -4.59 -1.11 -5.89
CA ILE A 57 -4.87 -2.56 -5.82
C ILE A 57 -4.76 -3.18 -7.21
N GLY A 58 -5.33 -2.53 -8.24
CA GLY A 58 -5.26 -3.00 -9.63
C GLY A 58 -3.86 -2.97 -10.24
N SER A 59 -2.98 -2.07 -9.80
CA SER A 59 -1.58 -2.01 -10.24
C SER A 59 -0.65 -2.93 -9.43
N THR A 60 -1.10 -3.45 -8.29
CA THR A 60 -0.28 -4.33 -7.45
C THR A 60 -0.08 -5.69 -8.13
N LYS A 61 1.18 -6.03 -8.41
CA LYS A 61 1.53 -7.28 -9.10
C LYS A 61 1.34 -8.49 -8.18
N GLY A 62 0.52 -9.43 -8.64
CA GLY A 62 0.26 -10.73 -8.00
C GLY A 62 -0.87 -10.67 -6.98
N ASN A 63 -1.51 -11.81 -6.72
CA ASN A 63 -2.62 -11.93 -5.78
C ASN A 63 -2.13 -12.25 -4.35
N ASN A 64 -1.08 -11.55 -3.88
CA ASN A 64 -0.60 -11.74 -2.51
C ASN A 64 -1.33 -10.78 -1.57
N PRO A 65 -2.14 -11.29 -0.62
CA PRO A 65 -2.90 -10.48 0.31
C PRO A 65 -2.06 -9.55 1.17
N ALA A 66 -0.94 -10.06 1.68
CA ALA A 66 -0.04 -9.30 2.53
C ALA A 66 0.54 -8.09 1.79
N ARG A 67 0.87 -8.28 0.51
CA ARG A 67 1.41 -7.21 -0.35
C ARG A 67 0.37 -6.14 -0.62
N ILE A 68 -0.86 -6.53 -0.97
CA ILE A 68 -1.94 -5.57 -1.22
C ILE A 68 -2.24 -4.76 0.05
N LEU A 69 -2.30 -5.42 1.21
CA LEU A 69 -2.48 -4.75 2.49
C LEU A 69 -1.34 -3.76 2.81
N GLU A 70 -0.09 -4.13 2.53
CA GLU A 70 1.07 -3.25 2.74
C GLU A 70 1.01 -1.99 1.86
N GLU A 71 0.75 -2.16 0.57
CA GLU A 71 0.63 -1.06 -0.41
C GLU A 71 -0.51 -0.09 -0.04
N VAL A 72 -1.69 -0.63 0.27
CA VAL A 72 -2.85 0.17 0.70
C VAL A 72 -2.56 0.92 2.00
N ARG A 73 -1.86 0.29 2.96
CA ARG A 73 -1.43 0.97 4.20
C ARG A 73 -0.44 2.09 3.91
N ALA A 74 0.54 1.86 3.03
CA ALA A 74 1.54 2.86 2.68
C ALA A 74 0.89 4.10 2.06
N VAL A 75 0.07 3.90 1.03
CA VAL A 75 -0.68 4.99 0.37
C VAL A 75 -1.64 5.68 1.35
N GLY A 76 -2.40 4.91 2.13
CA GLY A 76 -3.33 5.46 3.11
C GLY A 76 -2.65 6.35 4.15
N ARG A 77 -1.42 6.00 4.59
CA ARG A 77 -0.63 6.86 5.49
C ARG A 77 -0.26 8.19 4.85
N GLU A 78 0.12 8.21 3.58
CA GLU A 78 0.43 9.45 2.86
C GLU A 78 -0.79 10.33 2.68
N LEU A 79 -1.94 9.74 2.32
CA LEU A 79 -3.20 10.48 2.18
C LEU A 79 -3.65 11.13 3.49
N VAL A 80 -3.57 10.40 4.61
CA VAL A 80 -3.90 10.96 5.93
C VAL A 80 -2.90 12.03 6.35
N ARG A 81 -1.60 11.84 6.05
CA ARG A 81 -0.57 12.88 6.31
C ARG A 81 -0.79 14.15 5.49
N ALA A 82 -1.39 14.04 4.30
CA ALA A 82 -1.70 15.20 3.45
C ALA A 82 -2.74 16.15 4.07
N GLN A 83 -3.74 15.62 4.78
CA GLN A 83 -4.74 16.42 5.51
C GLN A 83 -5.25 15.66 6.76
N PRO A 84 -4.54 15.73 7.90
CA PRO A 84 -4.88 14.94 9.09
C PRO A 84 -6.26 15.23 9.71
N THR A 85 -6.81 16.41 9.44
CA THR A 85 -8.13 16.83 9.93
C THR A 85 -9.29 16.21 9.14
N GLU A 86 -9.04 15.71 7.93
CA GLU A 86 -10.07 15.03 7.12
C GLU A 86 -10.17 13.55 7.49
N LEU A 87 -10.95 13.27 8.54
CA LEU A 87 -11.11 11.91 9.07
C LEU A 87 -11.72 10.93 8.06
N THR A 88 -12.47 11.45 7.08
CA THR A 88 -13.10 10.65 6.02
C THR A 88 -12.09 9.79 5.27
N VAL A 89 -10.92 10.34 4.95
CA VAL A 89 -9.83 9.61 4.26
C VAL A 89 -9.41 8.40 5.10
N GLY A 90 -9.07 8.62 6.37
CA GLY A 90 -8.66 7.55 7.27
C GLY A 90 -9.75 6.52 7.50
N ASN A 91 -11.02 6.93 7.57
CA ASN A 91 -12.15 6.03 7.72
C ASN A 91 -12.31 5.11 6.49
N MET A 92 -12.19 5.66 5.29
CA MET A 92 -12.25 4.87 4.05
C MET A 92 -11.08 3.88 3.94
N VAL A 93 -9.85 4.33 4.25
CA VAL A 93 -8.67 3.45 4.26
C VAL A 93 -8.88 2.26 5.20
N ARG A 94 -9.35 2.48 6.43
CA ARG A 94 -9.59 1.39 7.40
C ARG A 94 -10.66 0.42 6.91
N ARG A 95 -11.75 0.92 6.33
CA ARG A 95 -12.82 0.07 5.80
C ARG A 95 -12.34 -0.79 4.63
N ILE A 96 -11.52 -0.23 3.74
CA ILE A 96 -10.94 -0.97 2.62
C ILE A 96 -9.97 -2.05 3.14
N LEU A 97 -9.11 -1.72 4.10
CA LEU A 97 -8.22 -2.71 4.73
C LEU A 97 -8.99 -3.86 5.39
N PHE A 98 -10.12 -3.55 6.02
CA PHE A 98 -11.00 -4.55 6.61
C PHE A 98 -11.62 -5.45 5.54
N ILE A 99 -12.23 -4.87 4.50
CA ILE A 99 -12.83 -5.63 3.37
C ILE A 99 -11.79 -6.56 2.75
N ILE A 100 -10.60 -6.03 2.44
CA ILE A 100 -9.51 -6.81 1.86
C ILE A 100 -9.19 -8.02 2.76
N ARG A 101 -9.10 -7.82 4.08
CA ARG A 101 -8.82 -8.89 5.03
C ARG A 101 -9.92 -9.95 5.06
N GLU A 102 -11.19 -9.53 5.12
CA GLU A 102 -12.34 -10.46 5.13
C GLU A 102 -12.42 -11.30 3.86
N GLU A 103 -12.15 -10.71 2.70
CA GLU A 103 -12.17 -11.43 1.42
C GLU A 103 -11.11 -12.54 1.39
N TYR A 104 -9.93 -12.29 1.96
CA TYR A 104 -8.88 -13.32 2.02
C TYR A 104 -9.16 -14.42 3.04
N GLU A 105 -9.68 -14.08 4.21
CA GLU A 105 -10.08 -15.06 5.22
C GLU A 105 -11.22 -15.96 4.69
N THR A 106 -12.18 -15.37 3.97
CA THR A 106 -13.28 -16.09 3.32
C THR A 106 -12.79 -17.03 2.21
N GLN A 107 -11.87 -16.55 1.35
CA GLN A 107 -11.28 -17.38 0.31
C GLN A 107 -10.47 -18.56 0.88
N ALA A 108 -9.71 -18.33 1.95
CA ALA A 108 -8.96 -19.38 2.63
C ALA A 108 -9.89 -20.46 3.21
N ALA A 109 -10.94 -20.04 3.94
CA ALA A 109 -11.93 -20.97 4.51
C ALA A 109 -12.68 -21.77 3.44
N SER A 110 -12.99 -21.15 2.29
CA SER A 110 -13.63 -21.85 1.16
C SER A 110 -12.70 -22.85 0.46
N GLY A 111 -11.38 -22.57 0.44
CA GLY A 111 -10.37 -23.43 -0.18
C GLY A 111 -10.03 -24.68 0.64
N GLU A 112 -10.13 -24.62 1.97
CA GLU A 112 -9.90 -25.77 2.86
C GLU A 112 -10.97 -26.87 2.73
N SER A 113 -12.16 -26.53 2.22
CA SER A 113 -13.21 -27.53 1.96
C SER A 113 -12.96 -28.39 0.72
N ALA A 114 -12.04 -27.99 -0.17
CA ALA A 114 -11.74 -28.71 -1.42
C ALA A 114 -10.51 -29.63 -1.32
N ALA A 115 -9.65 -29.46 -0.32
CA ALA A 115 -8.41 -30.25 -0.16
C ALA A 115 -8.56 -31.44 0.83
N GLY A 116 -9.76 -31.66 1.36
CA GLY A 116 -10.05 -32.67 2.39
C GLY A 116 -10.97 -33.83 1.97
N ALA A 117 -11.11 -34.11 0.67
CA ALA A 117 -11.93 -35.20 0.15
C ALA A 117 -11.12 -36.16 -0.73
#